data_AF-A0A831T073-F1
#
_entry.id   AF-A0A831T073-F1
#
_cell.length_a   1.000
_cell.length_b   1.000
_cell.length_c   1.000
_cell.angle_alpha   90.00
_cell.angle_beta   90.00
_cell.angle_gamma   90.00
#
_symmetry.space_group_name_H-M   'P 1'
#
loop_
_entity.id
_entity.type
_entity.pdbx_description
1 polymer ?
#
loop_
_entity_poly.entity_id
_entity_poly.type
_entity_poly.pdbx_seq_one_letter_code
_entity_poly.pdbx_strand_id
1 'polypeptide(L)'
;IHTGTSIFPGARNKFADPMDLDDVAVDFPDLTIILAHGGRPLYTETAFFLLRRHRNIYLDISGIPPKKLLEAFPRLEALADKTMFGSDWPGPHVPGIKENIEAFKSLPISDGAKRKILRETALRVFGMQNGG
;
A
#
# COMPACT_ATOMS: atom_id res chain seq x y z
N ILE A 1 1.16 -3.53 8.84
CA ILE A 1 0.34 -4.73 9.14
C ILE A 1 0.09 -5.44 7.82
N HIS A 2 0.33 -6.75 7.73
CA HIS A 2 0.04 -7.53 6.53
C HIS A 2 -1.47 -7.55 6.25
N THR A 3 -1.88 -7.14 5.05
CA THR A 3 -3.30 -7.16 4.63
C THR A 3 -3.39 -7.74 3.22
N GLY A 4 -4.24 -8.73 3.01
CA GLY A 4 -4.33 -9.45 1.73
C GLY A 4 -3.97 -10.93 1.82
N THR A 5 -4.57 -11.70 0.93
CA THR A 5 -4.56 -13.16 1.01
C THR A 5 -3.18 -13.73 0.73
N SER A 6 -2.90 -14.83 1.42
CA SER A 6 -1.73 -15.66 1.21
C SER A 6 -2.13 -17.07 0.79
N ILE A 7 -1.25 -17.72 0.03
CA ILE A 7 -1.47 -19.08 -0.50
C ILE A 7 -0.57 -20.13 0.16
N PHE A 8 0.25 -19.73 1.15
CA PHE A 8 1.13 -20.67 1.85
C PHE A 8 0.34 -21.59 2.80
N PRO A 9 0.79 -22.83 3.02
CA PRO A 9 0.15 -23.76 3.95
C PRO A 9 -0.06 -23.14 5.34
N GLY A 10 -1.27 -23.28 5.88
CA GLY A 10 -1.64 -22.73 7.19
C GLY A 10 -2.11 -21.27 7.18
N ALA A 11 -2.05 -20.56 6.05
CA ALA A 11 -2.62 -19.22 5.93
C ALA A 11 -4.13 -19.23 6.18
N ARG A 12 -4.61 -18.25 6.96
CA ARG A 12 -6.03 -18.05 7.26
C ARG A 12 -6.47 -16.71 6.70
N ASN A 13 -6.94 -16.71 5.45
CA ASN A 13 -7.23 -15.49 4.69
C ASN A 13 -8.35 -14.62 5.26
N LYS A 14 -9.19 -15.13 6.16
CA LYS A 14 -10.16 -14.31 6.90
C LYS A 14 -9.50 -13.19 7.73
N PHE A 15 -8.28 -13.42 8.23
CA PHE A 15 -7.52 -12.43 9.01
C PHE A 15 -6.70 -11.49 8.13
N ALA A 16 -6.84 -11.60 6.81
CA ALA A 16 -6.20 -10.72 5.87
C ALA A 16 -7.09 -9.54 5.44
N ASP A 17 -8.38 -9.58 5.83
CA ASP A 17 -9.30 -8.46 5.68
C ASP A 17 -8.84 -7.30 6.58
N PRO A 18 -8.56 -6.11 6.04
CA PRO A 18 -8.10 -4.99 6.84
C PRO A 18 -9.22 -4.35 7.69
N MET A 19 -10.48 -4.80 7.60
CA MET A 19 -11.61 -4.19 8.34
C MET A 19 -11.38 -4.12 9.86
N ASP A 20 -10.70 -5.11 10.45
CA ASP A 20 -10.37 -5.11 11.89
C ASP A 20 -9.50 -3.90 12.28
N LEU A 21 -8.87 -3.21 11.32
CA LEU A 21 -8.10 -1.99 11.56
C LEU A 21 -8.97 -0.72 11.61
N ASP A 22 -10.28 -0.78 11.31
CA ASP A 22 -11.21 0.34 11.55
C ASP A 22 -11.24 0.67 13.04
N ASP A 23 -11.44 -0.33 13.89
CA ASP A 23 -11.50 -0.19 15.35
C ASP A 23 -10.17 0.37 15.89
N VAL A 24 -9.03 -0.20 15.43
CA VAL A 24 -7.70 0.28 15.86
C VAL A 24 -7.47 1.74 15.46
N ALA A 25 -7.89 2.14 14.27
CA ALA A 25 -7.72 3.52 13.82
C ALA A 25 -8.61 4.51 14.58
N VAL A 26 -9.80 4.08 15.01
CA VAL A 26 -10.71 4.86 15.87
C VAL A 26 -10.12 5.02 17.27
N ASP A 27 -9.66 3.93 17.88
CA ASP A 27 -9.16 3.92 19.26
C ASP A 27 -7.80 4.63 19.40
N PHE A 28 -6.98 4.58 18.36
CA PHE A 28 -5.62 5.15 18.34
C PHE A 28 -5.43 6.12 17.17
N PRO A 29 -6.08 7.30 17.17
CA PRO A 29 -6.10 8.23 16.03
C PRO A 29 -4.73 8.85 15.69
N ASP A 30 -3.78 8.80 16.63
CA ASP A 30 -2.41 9.28 16.44
C ASP A 30 -1.41 8.17 16.10
N LEU A 31 -1.83 6.90 16.15
CA LEU A 31 -1.02 5.77 15.68
C LEU A 31 -1.03 5.72 14.16
N THR A 32 0.13 5.81 13.53
CA THR A 32 0.28 5.59 12.10
C THR A 32 0.17 4.10 11.77
N ILE A 33 -0.81 3.74 10.93
CA ILE A 33 -1.08 2.36 10.51
C ILE A 33 -0.77 2.24 9.01
N ILE A 34 0.01 1.24 8.62
CA ILE A 34 0.33 0.96 7.21
C ILE A 34 -0.25 -0.40 6.83
N LEU A 35 -1.13 -0.41 5.84
CA LEU A 35 -1.71 -1.60 5.21
C LEU A 35 -0.71 -2.14 4.18
N ALA A 36 0.10 -3.13 4.56
CA ALA A 36 0.99 -3.80 3.62
C ALA A 36 0.15 -4.64 2.67
N HIS A 37 0.43 -4.54 1.37
CA HIS A 37 -0.27 -5.20 0.26
C HIS A 37 -1.73 -4.81 0.00
N GLY A 38 -2.28 -3.86 0.77
CA GLY A 38 -3.57 -3.24 0.49
C GLY A 38 -4.74 -4.20 0.34
N GLY A 39 -4.77 -5.30 1.09
CA GLY A 39 -5.87 -6.27 1.03
C GLY A 39 -5.88 -7.16 -0.23
N ARG A 40 -4.85 -7.13 -1.08
CA ARG A 40 -4.84 -7.87 -2.35
C ARG A 40 -5.15 -9.38 -2.19
N PRO A 41 -5.79 -10.03 -3.16
CA PRO A 41 -6.65 -9.45 -4.19
C PRO A 41 -8.10 -9.25 -3.70
N LEU A 42 -8.51 -9.87 -2.59
CA LEU A 42 -9.93 -9.97 -2.20
C LEU A 42 -10.47 -8.72 -1.49
N TYR A 43 -9.61 -7.97 -0.80
CA TYR A 43 -10.00 -6.92 0.15
C TYR A 43 -9.50 -5.52 -0.25
N THR A 44 -9.18 -5.31 -1.52
CA THR A 44 -8.69 -4.00 -2.01
C THR A 44 -9.73 -2.89 -1.85
N GLU A 45 -11.01 -3.21 -2.02
CA GLU A 45 -12.13 -2.28 -1.75
C GLU A 45 -12.23 -1.92 -0.27
N THR A 46 -12.03 -2.88 0.64
CA THR A 46 -11.96 -2.59 2.08
C THR A 46 -10.79 -1.68 2.42
N ALA A 47 -9.59 -1.98 1.89
CA ALA A 47 -8.42 -1.14 2.06
C ALA A 47 -8.67 0.29 1.52
N PHE A 48 -9.29 0.41 0.34
CA PHE A 48 -9.68 1.69 -0.24
C PHE A 48 -10.61 2.51 0.67
N PHE A 49 -11.63 1.88 1.23
CA PHE A 49 -12.55 2.51 2.18
C PHE A 49 -11.81 3.06 3.41
N LEU A 50 -10.96 2.24 4.04
CA LEU A 50 -10.21 2.63 5.23
C LEU A 50 -9.22 3.78 4.96
N LEU A 51 -8.55 3.75 3.80
CA LEU A 51 -7.68 4.84 3.35
C LEU A 51 -8.43 6.16 3.17
N ARG A 52 -9.71 6.12 2.78
CA ARG A 52 -10.54 7.32 2.62
C ARG A 52 -11.15 7.82 3.92
N ARG A 53 -11.44 6.91 4.85
CA ARG A 53 -12.10 7.18 6.12
C ARG A 53 -11.15 7.72 7.19
N HIS A 54 -9.98 7.11 7.34
CA HIS A 54 -9.09 7.37 8.48
C HIS A 54 -7.88 8.20 8.09
N ARG A 55 -7.57 9.28 8.80
CA ARG A 55 -6.40 10.13 8.51
C ARG A 55 -5.05 9.43 8.73
N ASN A 56 -5.00 8.46 9.64
CA ASN A 56 -3.81 7.79 10.13
C ASN A 56 -3.53 6.42 9.48
N ILE A 57 -4.37 5.97 8.54
CA ILE A 57 -4.14 4.74 7.76
C ILE A 57 -3.45 5.07 6.43
N TYR A 58 -2.40 4.34 6.09
CA TYR A 58 -1.63 4.46 4.86
C TYR A 58 -1.54 3.12 4.14
N LEU A 59 -1.24 3.15 2.85
CA LEU A 59 -1.10 1.99 1.98
C LEU A 59 0.36 1.81 1.60
N ASP A 60 0.83 0.57 1.67
CA ASP A 60 2.00 0.12 0.93
C ASP A 60 1.54 -0.80 -0.22
N ILE A 61 2.03 -0.54 -1.44
CA ILE A 61 1.60 -1.26 -2.66
C ILE A 61 2.34 -2.58 -2.91
N SER A 62 3.15 -3.03 -1.96
CA SER A 62 3.98 -4.21 -2.13
C SER A 62 3.18 -5.48 -2.38
N GLY A 63 3.76 -6.43 -3.12
CA GLY A 63 3.11 -7.69 -3.48
C GLY A 63 1.99 -7.55 -4.54
N ILE A 64 1.61 -6.33 -4.95
CA ILE A 64 0.77 -6.10 -6.13
C ILE A 64 1.71 -5.89 -7.32
N PRO A 65 1.63 -6.72 -8.38
CA PRO A 65 2.41 -6.47 -9.60
C PRO A 65 2.11 -5.07 -10.14
N PRO A 66 3.11 -4.25 -10.51
CA PRO A 66 2.86 -2.87 -10.91
C PRO A 66 1.82 -2.72 -12.01
N LYS A 67 1.85 -3.62 -13.01
CA LYS A 67 0.87 -3.66 -14.11
C LYS A 67 -0.59 -3.89 -13.68
N LYS A 68 -0.81 -4.39 -12.46
CA LYS A 68 -2.13 -4.67 -11.86
C LYS A 68 -2.57 -3.61 -10.85
N LEU A 69 -1.74 -2.59 -10.58
CA LEU A 69 -2.04 -1.60 -9.55
C LEU A 69 -3.30 -0.79 -9.84
N LEU A 70 -3.52 -0.37 -11.09
CA LEU A 70 -4.73 0.40 -11.45
C LEU A 70 -5.98 -0.47 -11.57
N GLU A 71 -5.84 -1.80 -11.64
CA GLU A 71 -6.95 -2.74 -11.50
C GLU A 71 -7.34 -2.89 -10.03
N ALA A 72 -6.35 -3.06 -9.15
CA ALA A 72 -6.56 -3.18 -7.70
C ALA A 72 -7.00 -1.86 -7.05
N PHE A 73 -6.47 -0.73 -7.52
CA PHE A 73 -6.75 0.62 -7.04
C PHE A 73 -6.96 1.58 -8.22
N PRO A 74 -8.16 1.59 -8.84
CA PRO A 74 -8.46 2.47 -9.99
C PRO A 74 -8.28 3.97 -9.69
N ARG A 75 -8.38 4.35 -8.41
CA ARG A 75 -8.23 5.73 -7.93
C ARG A 75 -6.88 5.98 -7.23
N LEU A 76 -5.85 5.21 -7.56
CA LEU A 76 -4.52 5.30 -6.94
C LEU A 76 -3.96 6.73 -6.89
N GLU A 77 -4.16 7.51 -7.94
CA GLU A 77 -3.69 8.91 -8.01
C GLU A 77 -4.31 9.79 -6.92
N ALA A 78 -5.59 9.60 -6.61
CA ALA A 78 -6.28 10.31 -5.53
C ALA A 78 -5.82 9.85 -4.13
N LEU A 79 -5.10 8.73 -4.04
CA LEU A 79 -4.54 8.17 -2.81
C LEU A 79 -3.03 8.38 -2.71
N ALA A 80 -2.40 9.12 -3.63
CA ALA A 80 -0.95 9.25 -3.70
C ALA A 80 -0.33 9.75 -2.38
N ASP A 81 -0.98 10.71 -1.71
CA ASP A 81 -0.58 11.22 -0.39
C ASP A 81 -0.78 10.21 0.75
N LYS A 82 -1.38 9.06 0.49
CA LYS A 82 -1.56 8.00 1.49
C LYS A 82 -0.93 6.69 1.08
N THR A 83 -0.21 6.68 -0.04
CA THR A 83 0.35 5.47 -0.62
C THR A 83 1.86 5.58 -0.72
N MET A 84 2.57 4.52 -0.36
CA MET A 84 4.02 4.40 -0.47
C MET A 84 4.40 3.16 -1.27
N PHE A 85 5.53 3.25 -1.96
CA PHE A 85 6.12 2.13 -2.67
C PHE A 85 6.75 1.12 -1.71
N GLY A 86 6.49 -0.15 -1.98
CA GLY A 86 7.25 -1.28 -1.48
C GLY A 86 7.23 -2.38 -2.53
N SER A 87 8.28 -3.19 -2.58
CA SER A 87 8.42 -4.23 -3.60
C SER A 87 7.96 -5.60 -3.12
N ASP A 88 7.98 -5.85 -1.81
CA ASP A 88 7.88 -7.17 -1.18
C ASP A 88 9.04 -8.10 -1.59
N TRP A 89 10.17 -7.56 -2.07
CA TRP A 89 11.36 -8.36 -2.39
C TRP A 89 12.03 -8.89 -1.09
N PRO A 90 12.52 -10.15 -1.04
CA PRO A 90 12.65 -11.15 -2.11
C PRO A 90 11.46 -12.11 -2.23
N GLY A 91 10.24 -11.62 -1.96
CA GLY A 91 9.01 -12.40 -2.00
C GLY A 91 8.71 -13.01 -3.37
N PRO A 92 7.80 -14.01 -3.38
CA PRO A 92 7.50 -14.79 -4.57
C PRO A 92 6.95 -13.88 -5.68
N HIS A 93 7.39 -14.15 -6.91
CA HIS A 93 6.97 -13.43 -8.12
C HIS A 93 7.38 -11.94 -8.19
N VAL A 94 8.29 -11.48 -7.32
CA VAL A 94 8.91 -10.15 -7.40
C VAL A 94 10.25 -10.27 -8.14
N PRO A 95 10.39 -9.80 -9.39
CA PRO A 95 11.62 -9.99 -10.17
C PRO A 95 12.85 -9.29 -9.57
N GLY A 96 12.63 -8.17 -8.88
CA GLY A 96 13.66 -7.34 -8.27
C GLY A 96 13.12 -5.94 -7.96
N ILE A 97 13.83 -5.21 -7.11
CA ILE A 97 13.41 -3.85 -6.70
C ILE A 97 13.47 -2.90 -7.91
N LYS A 98 14.54 -2.97 -8.69
CA LYS A 98 14.75 -2.09 -9.86
C LYS A 98 13.66 -2.30 -10.91
N GLU A 99 13.40 -3.56 -11.26
CA GLU A 99 12.39 -3.95 -12.25
C GLU A 99 11.00 -3.50 -11.81
N ASN A 100 10.69 -3.61 -10.51
CA ASN A 100 9.42 -3.17 -9.94
C ASN A 100 9.25 -1.64 -10.01
N ILE A 101 10.31 -0.88 -9.68
CA ILE A 101 10.32 0.58 -9.79
C ILE A 101 10.14 1.02 -11.26
N GLU A 102 10.85 0.42 -12.20
CA GLU A 102 10.74 0.79 -13.62
C GLU A 102 9.36 0.46 -14.19
N ALA A 103 8.79 -0.69 -13.81
CA ALA A 103 7.41 -1.03 -14.15
C ALA A 103 6.40 -0.04 -13.53
N PHE A 104 6.58 0.34 -12.27
CA PHE A 104 5.75 1.37 -11.62
C PHE A 104 5.84 2.73 -12.33
N LYS A 105 7.04 3.17 -12.72
CA LYS A 105 7.24 4.44 -13.45
C LYS A 105 6.49 4.47 -14.80
N SER A 106 6.27 3.32 -15.42
CA SER A 106 5.51 3.20 -16.67
C SER A 106 3.99 3.30 -16.51
N LEU A 107 3.47 3.40 -15.28
CA LEU A 107 2.03 3.56 -15.07
C LEU A 107 1.50 4.88 -15.66
N PRO A 108 0.27 4.88 -16.20
CA PRO A 108 -0.37 6.06 -16.75
C PRO A 108 -1.00 6.94 -15.64
N ILE A 109 -0.18 7.37 -14.68
CA ILE A 109 -0.52 8.34 -13.63
C ILE A 109 0.45 9.53 -13.70
N SER A 110 0.08 10.67 -13.11
CA SER A 110 0.94 11.86 -13.14
C SER A 110 2.30 11.63 -12.47
N ASP A 111 3.31 12.38 -12.91
CA ASP A 111 4.62 12.38 -12.30
C ASP A 111 4.58 12.85 -10.84
N GLY A 112 3.62 13.71 -10.49
CA GLY A 112 3.37 14.12 -9.11
C GLY A 112 2.97 12.92 -8.23
N ALA A 113 2.02 12.11 -8.70
CA ALA A 113 1.63 10.89 -7.98
C ALA A 113 2.79 9.88 -7.91
N LYS A 114 3.57 9.73 -8.98
CA LYS A 114 4.75 8.86 -8.97
C LYS A 114 5.77 9.29 -7.91
N ARG A 115 6.10 10.58 -7.82
CA ARG A 115 7.04 11.10 -6.80
C ARG A 115 6.53 10.88 -5.38
N LYS A 116 5.24 11.14 -5.15
CA LYS A 116 4.59 10.90 -3.85
C LYS A 116 4.70 9.46 -3.42
N ILE A 117 4.28 8.54 -4.30
CA ILE A 117 4.24 7.11 -4.00
C ILE A 117 5.66 6.53 -3.87
N LEU A 118 6.58 6.88 -4.77
CA LEU A 118 7.94 6.34 -4.74
C LEU A 118 8.78 6.86 -3.56
N ARG A 119 8.46 8.03 -2.99
CA ARG A 119 9.34 8.67 -1.99
C ARG A 119 8.64 9.58 -0.99
N GLU A 120 7.93 10.61 -1.46
CA GLU A 120 7.55 11.73 -0.58
C GLU A 120 6.60 11.32 0.54
N THR A 121 5.65 10.41 0.27
CA THR A 121 4.73 9.90 1.28
C THR A 121 5.47 9.14 2.38
N ALA A 122 6.44 8.28 2.02
CA ALA A 122 7.25 7.56 3.00
C ALA A 122 8.07 8.52 3.87
N LEU A 123 8.73 9.52 3.27
CA LEU A 123 9.50 10.51 4.04
C LEU A 123 8.63 11.28 5.04
N ARG A 124 7.39 11.61 4.66
CA ARG A 124 6.44 12.24 5.60
C ARG A 124 6.03 11.31 6.72
N VAL A 125 5.65 10.08 6.38
CA VAL A 125 5.14 9.09 7.34
C VAL A 125 6.21 8.71 8.37
N PHE A 126 7.47 8.57 7.94
CA PHE A 126 8.58 8.21 8.81
C PHE A 126 9.33 9.41 9.41
N GLY A 127 8.87 10.65 9.19
CA GLY A 127 9.50 11.85 9.76
C GLY A 127 10.90 12.16 9.19
N MET A 128 11.22 11.69 7.99
CA MET A 128 12.56 11.77 7.37
C MET A 128 12.74 12.98 6.44
N GLN A 129 11.89 14.01 6.54
CA GLN A 129 11.92 15.17 5.64
C GLN A 129 13.15 16.10 5.85
N ASN A 130 13.86 15.94 6.98
CA ASN A 130 14.97 16.80 7.38
C ASN A 130 16.36 16.12 7.30
N GLY A 131 16.51 15.06 6.50
CA GLY A 131 17.83 14.49 6.18
C GLY A 131 18.50 15.29 5.07
N GLY A 132 19.31 16.28 5.44
CA GLY A 132 20.29 16.91 4.56
C GLY A 132 21.46 16.00 4.24
#